data_AF-A0A5J5I8D7-F1
#
_entry.id   AF-A0A5J5I8D7-F1
#
_cell.length_a   1.000
_cell.length_b   1.000
_cell.length_c   1.000
_cell.angle_alpha   90.00
_cell.angle_beta   90.00
_cell.angle_gamma   90.00
#
_symmetry.space_group_name_H-M   'P 1'
#
loop_
_entity.id
_entity.type
_entity.pdbx_description
1 polymer ?
#
loop_
_entity_poly.entity_id
_entity_poly.type
_entity_poly.pdbx_seq_one_letter_code
_entity_poly.pdbx_strand_id
1 'polypeptide(L)'
;MILFAALVAWAPAAPARSEQRCTTANATATATATSIEAIQADYPTWAGRCVRVRGLGIDSQLYADRQALTDDDTPLGEDARRSIIMLPDGKAPRLPRNRPMMVDVIGRVGSCRAAHDVVAEMSADQPNRIIMVSGYCHTSLATYIAPSAIRPVDRTRPVRLTEAEVPAERRGIVEAPVHSNKLPAMRSAAHTLFAALATRDKAAFLRLSEPDGIAPRQQKDARRKFTRLIAPRSAFAKIPAAHHPERMFVERLDAAEADPSQAIVCRCRTSDCAGKWPVVMRDADNLPDRPYVCVHANDYLLGPGRDTVIQVTAEQALDGFAEPLSYPARKD
;
A
#
# COMPACT_ATOMS: atom_id res chain seq x y z
N MET A 1 18.30 47.10 -0.17
CA MET A 1 16.93 47.52 -0.54
C MET A 1 16.52 46.64 -1.72
N ILE A 2 15.71 45.61 -1.46
CA ILE A 2 15.31 44.62 -2.47
C ILE A 2 14.05 45.17 -3.14
N LEU A 3 14.12 45.50 -4.43
CA LEU A 3 12.94 45.81 -5.23
C LEU A 3 12.20 44.51 -5.57
N PHE A 4 10.99 44.36 -5.04
CA PHE A 4 9.99 43.46 -5.60
C PHE A 4 9.43 44.10 -6.86
N ALA A 5 9.77 43.57 -8.04
CA ALA A 5 9.09 43.89 -9.28
C ALA A 5 8.13 42.75 -9.62
N ALA A 6 6.83 42.97 -9.44
CA ALA A 6 5.79 42.13 -10.02
C ALA A 6 5.53 42.62 -11.46
N LEU A 7 6.09 41.93 -12.45
CA LEU A 7 5.77 42.15 -13.86
C LEU A 7 4.82 41.04 -14.32
N VAL A 8 3.55 41.41 -14.44
CA VAL A 8 2.52 40.65 -15.15
C VAL A 8 2.76 40.89 -16.64
N ALA A 9 3.38 39.92 -17.32
CA ALA A 9 3.47 39.93 -18.78
C ALA A 9 2.40 38.97 -19.34
N TRP A 10 1.37 39.55 -19.97
CA TRP A 10 0.40 38.84 -20.77
C TRP A 10 1.06 38.38 -22.09
N ALA A 11 1.29 37.08 -22.22
CA ALA A 11 1.39 36.44 -23.53
C ALA A 11 -0.02 36.01 -23.98
N PRO A 12 -0.39 36.16 -25.26
CA PRO A 12 -1.66 35.66 -25.75
C PRO A 12 -1.61 34.14 -25.71
N ALA A 13 -2.31 33.56 -24.75
CA ALA A 13 -2.55 32.13 -24.70
C ALA A 13 -3.18 31.71 -26.03
N ALA A 14 -2.59 30.72 -26.70
CA ALA A 14 -3.30 29.88 -27.65
C ALA A 14 -4.67 29.53 -27.03
N PRO A 15 -5.77 29.50 -27.81
CA PRO A 15 -7.10 29.36 -27.24
C PRO A 15 -7.12 28.08 -26.41
N ALA A 16 -7.20 28.25 -25.09
CA ALA A 16 -7.43 27.16 -24.17
C ALA A 16 -8.71 26.49 -24.66
N ARG A 17 -8.59 25.31 -25.29
CA ARG A 17 -9.71 24.37 -25.46
C ARG A 17 -10.43 24.42 -24.13
N SER A 18 -11.69 24.88 -24.12
CA SER A 18 -12.38 25.23 -22.89
C SER A 18 -12.11 24.13 -21.87
N GLU A 19 -11.30 24.44 -20.87
CA GLU A 19 -10.94 23.50 -19.82
C GLU A 19 -12.19 23.39 -18.96
N GLN A 20 -13.20 22.66 -19.45
CA GLN A 20 -14.30 22.26 -18.60
C GLN A 20 -13.65 21.56 -17.42
N ARG A 21 -13.71 22.23 -16.26
CA ARG A 21 -13.19 21.68 -15.02
C ARG A 21 -13.92 20.36 -14.82
N CYS A 22 -13.15 19.29 -14.65
CA CYS A 22 -13.68 18.03 -14.15
C CYS A 22 -14.15 18.34 -12.73
N THR A 23 -15.43 18.66 -12.58
CA THR A 23 -16.09 18.94 -11.31
C THR A 23 -17.15 17.89 -11.10
N THR A 24 -17.53 17.61 -9.86
CA THR A 24 -18.58 16.62 -9.56
C THR A 24 -19.87 16.87 -10.35
N ALA A 25 -20.21 18.14 -10.61
CA ALA A 25 -21.40 18.56 -11.37
C ALA A 25 -21.35 18.16 -12.86
N ASN A 26 -20.22 18.36 -13.52
CA ASN A 26 -20.09 18.09 -14.97
C ASN A 26 -19.45 16.73 -15.27
N ALA A 27 -18.73 16.17 -14.30
CA ALA A 27 -18.02 14.90 -14.34
C ALA A 27 -18.87 13.75 -14.89
N THR A 28 -20.14 13.66 -14.51
CA THR A 28 -20.97 12.53 -14.97
C THR A 28 -21.37 12.66 -16.44
N ALA A 29 -21.50 13.89 -16.95
CA ALA A 29 -21.93 14.16 -18.32
C ALA A 29 -20.76 14.25 -19.32
N THR A 30 -19.57 14.69 -18.87
CA THR A 30 -18.42 14.94 -19.73
C THR A 30 -17.29 13.93 -19.58
N ALA A 31 -17.31 13.09 -18.54
CA ALA A 31 -16.25 12.10 -18.36
C ALA A 31 -16.36 10.97 -19.39
N THR A 32 -15.26 10.76 -20.11
CA THR A 32 -15.14 9.62 -21.02
C THR A 32 -14.90 8.35 -20.21
N ALA A 33 -15.72 7.32 -20.41
CA ALA A 33 -15.48 6.02 -19.79
C ALA A 33 -14.24 5.37 -20.43
N THR A 34 -13.31 4.90 -19.61
CA THR A 34 -12.08 4.23 -20.07
C THR A 34 -11.57 3.25 -19.00
N SER A 35 -10.51 2.51 -19.32
CA SER A 35 -9.83 1.60 -18.39
C SER A 35 -8.48 2.17 -17.92
N ILE A 36 -7.93 1.55 -16.88
CA ILE A 36 -6.59 1.88 -16.39
C ILE A 36 -5.56 1.57 -17.46
N GLU A 37 -5.66 0.39 -18.07
CA GLU A 37 -4.75 -0.09 -19.10
C GLU A 37 -4.72 0.85 -20.31
N ALA A 38 -5.88 1.38 -20.73
CA ALA A 38 -5.96 2.32 -21.84
C ALA A 38 -5.27 3.66 -21.52
N ILE A 39 -5.36 4.12 -20.27
CA ILE A 39 -4.66 5.33 -19.82
C ILE A 39 -3.15 5.10 -19.79
N GLN A 40 -2.72 3.98 -19.21
CA GLN A 40 -1.29 3.66 -19.06
C GLN A 40 -0.62 3.36 -20.41
N ALA A 41 -1.33 2.76 -21.36
CA ALA A 41 -0.78 2.43 -22.68
C ALA A 41 -0.55 3.66 -23.58
N ASP A 42 -1.30 4.76 -23.37
CA ASP A 42 -1.22 5.97 -24.20
C ASP A 42 -1.57 7.22 -23.38
N TYR A 43 -0.72 7.54 -22.41
CA TYR A 43 -0.89 8.76 -21.59
C TYR A 43 -1.08 10.03 -22.44
N PRO A 44 -0.31 10.31 -23.52
CA PRO A 44 -0.48 11.52 -24.32
C PRO A 44 -1.92 11.74 -24.82
N THR A 45 -2.62 10.67 -25.21
CA THR A 45 -4.02 10.76 -25.63
C THR A 45 -4.94 11.17 -24.48
N TRP A 46 -4.67 10.70 -23.26
CA TRP A 46 -5.51 10.91 -22.08
C TRP A 46 -5.11 12.11 -21.21
N ALA A 47 -3.92 12.66 -21.40
CA ALA A 47 -3.37 13.74 -20.61
C ALA A 47 -4.37 14.90 -20.46
N GLY A 48 -4.68 15.25 -19.20
CA GLY A 48 -5.60 16.32 -18.87
C GLY A 48 -7.08 16.03 -19.14
N ARG A 49 -7.47 14.86 -19.68
CA ARG A 49 -8.89 14.53 -19.92
C ARG A 49 -9.61 14.20 -18.62
N CYS A 50 -10.90 14.54 -18.57
CA CYS A 50 -11.82 14.08 -17.52
C CYS A 50 -12.32 12.68 -17.89
N VAL A 51 -12.03 11.70 -17.06
CA VAL A 51 -12.31 10.27 -17.32
C VAL A 51 -13.12 9.66 -16.20
N ARG A 52 -13.89 8.62 -16.53
CA ARG A 52 -14.53 7.72 -15.56
C ARG A 52 -13.90 6.34 -15.68
N VAL A 53 -13.26 5.89 -14.61
CA VAL A 53 -12.58 4.60 -14.54
C VAL A 53 -13.19 3.77 -13.42
N ARG A 54 -13.57 2.54 -13.73
CA ARG A 54 -14.04 1.57 -12.74
C ARG A 54 -12.88 0.68 -12.31
N GLY A 55 -12.80 0.39 -11.02
CA GLY A 55 -11.79 -0.52 -10.51
C GLY A 55 -11.98 -0.87 -9.04
N LEU A 56 -11.09 -1.72 -8.55
CA LEU A 56 -10.94 -2.06 -7.15
C LEU A 56 -10.15 -0.95 -6.46
N GLY A 57 -10.84 -0.13 -5.67
CA GLY A 57 -10.24 0.97 -4.93
C GLY A 57 -9.69 0.50 -3.59
N ILE A 58 -8.43 0.83 -3.31
CA ILE A 58 -7.75 0.52 -2.04
C ILE A 58 -6.91 1.73 -1.66
N ASP A 59 -7.20 2.35 -0.52
CA ASP A 59 -6.50 3.53 -0.04
C ASP A 59 -6.45 4.66 -1.10
N SER A 60 -5.26 4.93 -1.66
CA SER A 60 -5.02 5.92 -2.71
C SER A 60 -4.73 5.30 -4.08
N GLN A 61 -5.07 4.03 -4.30
CA GLN A 61 -4.80 3.31 -5.54
C GLN A 61 -6.07 2.67 -6.10
N LEU A 62 -6.18 2.69 -7.42
CA LEU A 62 -7.22 1.99 -8.16
C LEU A 62 -6.56 0.87 -8.95
N TYR A 63 -7.04 -0.35 -8.78
CA TYR A 63 -6.61 -1.54 -9.51
C TYR A 63 -7.69 -1.94 -10.51
N ALA A 64 -7.31 -2.50 -11.66
CA ALA A 64 -8.29 -2.91 -12.68
C ALA A 64 -9.22 -4.01 -12.13
N ASP A 65 -8.63 -4.94 -11.38
CA ASP A 65 -9.31 -6.00 -10.65
C ASP A 65 -8.42 -6.51 -9.50
N ARG A 66 -8.83 -7.59 -8.84
CA ARG A 66 -8.03 -8.23 -7.79
C ARG A 66 -6.73 -8.87 -8.29
N GLN A 67 -6.67 -9.32 -9.54
CA GLN A 67 -5.46 -9.95 -10.10
C GLN A 67 -4.36 -8.93 -10.34
N ALA A 68 -4.72 -7.66 -10.58
CA ALA A 68 -3.77 -6.55 -10.65
C ALA A 68 -3.02 -6.28 -9.33
N LEU A 69 -3.40 -6.91 -8.21
CA LEU A 69 -2.63 -6.89 -6.94
C LEU A 69 -1.36 -7.74 -7.00
N THR A 70 -1.19 -8.55 -8.04
CA THR A 70 -0.03 -9.42 -8.26
C THR A 70 0.88 -8.93 -9.37
N ASP A 71 0.52 -7.80 -9.99
CA ASP A 71 1.40 -7.14 -10.94
C ASP A 71 2.48 -6.45 -10.12
N ASP A 72 3.74 -6.56 -10.55
CA ASP A 72 4.90 -6.11 -9.76
C ASP A 72 4.66 -4.70 -9.20
N ASP A 73 4.56 -4.66 -7.86
CA ASP A 73 4.38 -3.46 -7.04
C ASP A 73 5.68 -2.67 -7.07
N THR A 74 6.08 -2.12 -8.22
CA THR A 74 6.82 -0.85 -8.18
C THR A 74 5.77 0.21 -7.89
N PRO A 75 5.55 0.62 -6.63
CA PRO A 75 4.45 1.53 -6.26
C PRO A 75 4.69 2.96 -6.79
N LEU A 76 5.82 3.12 -7.50
CA LEU A 76 6.40 4.31 -8.10
C LEU A 76 6.74 4.11 -9.58
N GLY A 77 6.47 2.93 -10.14
CA GLY A 77 6.94 2.53 -11.47
C GLY A 77 6.09 3.09 -12.60
N GLU A 78 6.77 3.50 -13.67
CA GLU A 78 6.16 3.87 -14.95
C GLU A 78 5.52 2.68 -15.67
N ASP A 79 5.84 1.46 -15.23
CA ASP A 79 5.44 0.22 -15.87
C ASP A 79 4.15 -0.40 -15.30
N ALA A 80 3.51 0.25 -14.33
CA ALA A 80 2.25 -0.21 -13.75
C ALA A 80 1.12 -0.18 -14.81
N ARG A 81 0.79 -1.34 -15.38
CA ARG A 81 -0.20 -1.42 -16.48
C ARG A 81 -1.66 -1.47 -16.01
N ARG A 82 -1.91 -2.09 -14.85
CA ARG A 82 -3.27 -2.42 -14.37
C ARG A 82 -3.61 -1.79 -13.02
N SER A 83 -2.79 -0.83 -12.58
CA SER A 83 -3.09 0.02 -11.44
C SER A 83 -2.77 1.48 -11.77
N ILE A 84 -3.43 2.39 -11.07
CA ILE A 84 -3.22 3.83 -11.20
C ILE A 84 -3.43 4.51 -9.84
N ILE A 85 -2.59 5.50 -9.54
CA ILE A 85 -2.69 6.26 -8.31
C ILE A 85 -3.88 7.22 -8.40
N MET A 86 -4.66 7.27 -7.33
CA MET A 86 -5.65 8.31 -7.10
C MET A 86 -4.99 9.39 -6.24
N LEU A 87 -4.78 10.57 -6.82
CA LEU A 87 -4.18 11.72 -6.14
C LEU A 87 -5.25 12.78 -5.84
N PRO A 88 -6.05 12.63 -4.77
CA PRO A 88 -7.06 13.61 -4.41
C PRO A 88 -6.41 14.95 -4.08
N ASP A 89 -6.89 16.02 -4.72
CA ASP A 89 -6.74 17.34 -4.13
C ASP A 89 -7.43 17.31 -2.75
N GLY A 90 -7.00 18.14 -1.80
CA GLY A 90 -7.51 18.08 -0.42
C GLY A 90 -9.04 18.23 -0.26
N LYS A 91 -9.79 18.43 -1.35
CA LYS A 91 -11.26 18.59 -1.38
C LYS A 91 -11.98 17.33 -1.87
N ALA A 92 -11.30 16.41 -2.54
CA ALA A 92 -11.90 15.19 -3.05
C ALA A 92 -12.15 14.14 -1.94
N PRO A 93 -13.22 13.33 -2.06
CA PRO A 93 -13.46 12.23 -1.14
C PRO A 93 -12.30 11.22 -1.18
N ARG A 94 -11.91 10.72 -0.02
CA ARG A 94 -10.93 9.64 0.12
C ARG A 94 -11.63 8.31 0.36
N LEU A 95 -11.06 7.22 -0.12
CA LEU A 95 -11.50 5.90 0.30
C LEU A 95 -11.22 5.70 1.80
N PRO A 96 -12.06 4.91 2.50
CA PRO A 96 -11.71 4.44 3.83
C PRO A 96 -10.42 3.63 3.78
N ARG A 97 -9.52 3.88 4.74
CA ARG A 97 -8.24 3.19 4.81
C ARG A 97 -8.44 1.68 4.93
N ASN A 98 -7.63 0.90 4.22
CA ASN A 98 -7.60 -0.55 4.22
C ASN A 98 -8.95 -1.21 3.91
N ARG A 99 -9.90 -0.52 3.25
CA ARG A 99 -11.21 -1.09 2.91
C ARG A 99 -11.38 -1.22 1.39
N PRO A 100 -10.94 -2.34 0.79
CA PRO A 100 -11.11 -2.61 -0.63
C PRO A 100 -12.60 -2.61 -1.00
N MET A 101 -12.93 -1.96 -2.12
CA MET A 101 -14.29 -1.97 -2.68
C MET A 101 -14.26 -1.60 -4.16
N MET A 102 -15.27 -2.03 -4.91
CA MET A 102 -15.40 -1.61 -6.30
C MET A 102 -15.93 -0.18 -6.37
N VAL A 103 -15.24 0.69 -7.11
CA VAL A 103 -15.58 2.10 -7.23
C VAL A 103 -15.55 2.57 -8.68
N ASP A 104 -16.37 3.58 -8.97
CA ASP A 104 -16.22 4.45 -10.13
C ASP A 104 -15.47 5.70 -9.67
N VAL A 105 -14.27 5.91 -10.21
CA VAL A 105 -13.47 7.12 -10.02
C VAL A 105 -13.71 8.03 -11.21
N ILE A 106 -14.11 9.27 -10.94
CA ILE A 106 -14.22 10.31 -11.97
C ILE A 106 -13.21 11.39 -11.63
N GLY A 107 -12.32 11.71 -12.57
CA GLY A 107 -11.23 12.64 -12.31
C GLY A 107 -10.44 12.99 -13.56
N ARG A 108 -9.45 13.87 -13.38
CA ARG A 108 -8.55 14.28 -14.45
C ARG A 108 -7.31 13.40 -14.48
N VAL A 109 -6.91 12.93 -15.65
CA VAL A 109 -5.64 12.20 -15.82
C VAL A 109 -4.48 13.19 -15.78
N GLY A 110 -3.46 12.88 -14.99
CA GLY A 110 -2.21 13.63 -14.90
C GLY A 110 -1.00 12.70 -14.80
N SER A 111 0.18 13.30 -14.78
CA SER A 111 1.45 12.57 -14.67
C SER A 111 2.39 13.32 -13.74
N CYS A 112 3.04 12.59 -12.84
CA CYS A 112 4.09 13.17 -12.02
C CYS A 112 5.32 13.51 -12.86
N ARG A 113 5.65 12.72 -13.89
CA ARG A 113 6.69 13.06 -14.87
C ARG A 113 6.48 14.43 -15.50
N ALA A 114 5.27 14.71 -15.99
CA ALA A 114 4.95 16.02 -16.56
C ALA A 114 5.12 17.18 -15.54
N ALA A 115 4.89 16.93 -14.25
CA ALA A 115 5.15 17.93 -13.22
C ALA A 115 6.65 18.16 -12.97
N HIS A 116 7.47 17.10 -13.04
CA HIS A 116 8.93 17.22 -12.98
C HIS A 116 9.49 17.97 -14.19
N ASP A 117 8.99 17.69 -15.39
CA ASP A 117 9.44 18.36 -16.62
C ASP A 117 9.21 19.89 -16.52
N VAL A 118 8.03 20.32 -16.06
CA VAL A 118 7.73 21.74 -15.80
C VAL A 118 8.68 22.35 -14.75
N VAL A 119 8.97 21.63 -13.66
CA VAL A 119 9.91 22.12 -12.64
C VAL A 119 11.34 22.22 -13.18
N ALA A 120 11.76 21.30 -14.05
CA ALA A 120 13.06 21.34 -14.70
C ALA A 120 13.19 22.56 -15.62
N GLU A 121 12.17 22.85 -16.43
CA GLU A 121 12.08 24.06 -17.27
C GLU A 121 12.16 25.33 -16.41
N MET A 122 11.33 25.42 -15.36
CA MET A 122 11.33 26.58 -14.45
C MET A 122 12.67 26.78 -13.73
N SER A 123 13.35 25.68 -13.39
CA SER A 123 14.66 25.74 -12.72
C SER A 123 15.75 26.23 -13.66
N ALA A 124 15.69 25.85 -14.94
CA ALA A 124 16.59 26.37 -15.97
C ALA A 124 16.41 27.88 -16.16
N ASP A 125 15.17 28.38 -16.11
CA ASP A 125 14.86 29.82 -16.22
C ASP A 125 15.21 30.62 -14.94
N GLN A 126 15.31 29.95 -13.78
CA GLN A 126 15.52 30.59 -12.48
C GLN A 126 16.65 29.91 -11.68
N PRO A 127 17.91 29.97 -12.16
CA PRO A 127 19.02 29.20 -11.59
C PRO A 127 19.36 29.55 -10.12
N ASN A 128 18.91 30.71 -9.63
CA ASN A 128 19.11 31.16 -8.25
C ASN A 128 17.96 30.75 -7.31
N ARG A 129 17.04 29.88 -7.73
CA ARG A 129 15.93 29.40 -6.92
C ARG A 129 15.89 27.88 -6.90
N ILE A 130 15.61 27.33 -5.72
CA ILE A 130 15.31 25.91 -5.56
C ILE A 130 13.80 25.73 -5.79
N ILE A 131 13.44 25.09 -6.89
CA ILE A 131 12.06 24.74 -7.24
C ILE A 131 11.93 23.23 -7.15
N MET A 132 10.92 22.75 -6.44
CA MET A 132 10.74 21.32 -6.20
C MET A 132 9.29 20.92 -6.43
N VAL A 133 9.09 19.73 -6.99
CA VAL A 133 7.79 19.04 -6.97
C VAL A 133 7.51 18.61 -5.53
N SER A 134 6.28 18.85 -5.06
CA SER A 134 5.83 18.49 -3.70
C SER A 134 4.80 17.35 -3.72
N GLY A 135 4.50 16.80 -2.54
CA GLY A 135 3.51 15.73 -2.40
C GLY A 135 3.99 14.39 -2.98
N TYR A 136 3.04 13.54 -3.39
CA TYR A 136 3.35 12.21 -3.95
C TYR A 136 4.30 12.27 -5.17
N CYS A 137 4.11 13.28 -6.03
CA CYS A 137 4.98 13.45 -7.20
C CYS A 137 6.41 13.86 -6.84
N HIS A 138 6.72 14.21 -5.59
CA HIS A 138 8.11 14.47 -5.18
C HIS A 138 9.02 13.25 -5.37
N THR A 139 8.48 12.04 -5.20
CA THR A 139 9.24 10.78 -5.21
C THR A 139 8.73 9.78 -6.25
N SER A 140 7.90 10.22 -7.20
CA SER A 140 7.26 9.36 -8.19
C SER A 140 7.20 10.06 -9.54
N LEU A 141 7.22 9.26 -10.61
CA LEU A 141 6.98 9.71 -12.00
C LEU A 141 5.67 9.16 -12.58
N ALA A 142 4.88 8.47 -11.76
CA ALA A 142 3.69 7.73 -12.19
C ALA A 142 2.59 8.61 -12.83
N THR A 143 1.82 7.97 -13.70
CA THR A 143 0.50 8.46 -14.13
C THR A 143 -0.49 8.35 -12.99
N TYR A 144 -1.39 9.34 -12.86
CA TYR A 144 -2.40 9.37 -11.80
C TYR A 144 -3.75 9.88 -12.32
N ILE A 145 -4.81 9.61 -11.56
CA ILE A 145 -6.10 10.29 -11.69
C ILE A 145 -6.26 11.21 -10.48
N ALA A 146 -6.48 12.50 -10.72
CA ALA A 146 -6.90 13.44 -9.68
C ALA A 146 -8.43 13.38 -9.55
N PRO A 147 -9.00 12.68 -8.55
CA PRO A 147 -10.43 12.42 -8.49
C PRO A 147 -11.20 13.69 -8.16
N SER A 148 -12.30 13.92 -8.87
CA SER A 148 -13.35 14.88 -8.51
C SER A 148 -14.53 14.21 -7.82
N ALA A 149 -14.66 12.89 -7.99
CA ALA A 149 -15.62 12.05 -7.30
C ALA A 149 -15.11 10.60 -7.23
N ILE A 150 -15.42 9.93 -6.12
CA ILE A 150 -15.25 8.48 -5.97
C ILE A 150 -16.60 7.93 -5.51
N ARG A 151 -17.18 7.02 -6.30
CA ARG A 151 -18.50 6.46 -6.05
C ARG A 151 -18.39 4.96 -5.83
N PRO A 152 -18.74 4.42 -4.63
CA PRO A 152 -18.85 2.99 -4.45
C PRO A 152 -19.88 2.40 -5.41
N VAL A 153 -19.46 1.42 -6.20
CA VAL A 153 -20.31 0.64 -7.11
C VAL A 153 -20.81 -0.60 -6.36
N ASP A 154 -19.89 -1.28 -5.69
CA ASP A 154 -20.18 -2.42 -4.83
C ASP A 154 -19.47 -2.23 -3.50
N ARG A 155 -20.23 -2.27 -2.41
CA ARG A 155 -19.74 -2.15 -1.03
C ARG A 155 -19.49 -3.52 -0.37
N THR A 156 -19.77 -4.61 -1.07
CA THR A 156 -19.36 -5.94 -0.63
C THR A 156 -17.85 -5.99 -0.57
N ARG A 157 -17.35 -6.69 0.45
CA ARG A 157 -15.92 -6.85 0.68
C ARG A 157 -15.37 -7.83 -0.36
N PRO A 158 -14.46 -7.41 -1.25
CA PRO A 158 -13.87 -8.32 -2.23
C PRO A 158 -13.09 -9.43 -1.52
N VAL A 159 -13.08 -10.61 -2.12
CA VAL A 159 -12.35 -11.77 -1.61
C VAL A 159 -10.87 -11.66 -2.00
N ARG A 160 -9.97 -12.01 -1.08
CA ARG A 160 -8.52 -12.02 -1.37
C ARG A 160 -8.15 -13.11 -2.36
N LEU A 161 -6.95 -13.01 -2.91
CA LEU A 161 -6.37 -14.06 -3.72
C LEU A 161 -5.95 -15.27 -2.87
N THR A 162 -6.06 -16.46 -3.44
CA THR A 162 -5.56 -17.71 -2.86
C THR A 162 -4.28 -18.18 -3.55
N GLU A 163 -3.55 -19.10 -2.90
CA GLU A 163 -2.36 -19.72 -3.49
C GLU A 163 -2.67 -20.47 -4.80
N ALA A 164 -3.89 -20.98 -4.96
CA ALA A 164 -4.32 -21.69 -6.16
C ALA A 164 -4.61 -20.75 -7.34
N GLU A 165 -4.94 -19.49 -7.06
CA GLU A 165 -5.27 -18.49 -8.08
C GLU A 165 -4.06 -17.70 -8.57
N VAL A 166 -2.97 -17.71 -7.80
CA VAL A 166 -1.74 -16.95 -8.11
C VAL A 166 -0.59 -17.93 -8.31
N PRO A 167 -0.11 -18.08 -9.56
CA PRO A 167 1.08 -18.86 -9.86
C PRO A 167 2.27 -18.44 -8.98
N ALA A 168 3.13 -19.38 -8.62
CA ALA A 168 4.22 -19.13 -7.67
C ALA A 168 5.13 -17.97 -8.12
N GLU A 169 5.29 -17.79 -9.43
CA GLU A 169 6.06 -16.75 -10.09
C GLU A 169 5.36 -15.38 -10.16
N ARG A 170 4.11 -15.24 -9.69
CA ARG A 170 3.40 -13.94 -9.61
C ARG A 170 3.05 -13.53 -8.18
N ARG A 171 3.42 -14.32 -7.18
CA ARG A 171 3.15 -13.97 -5.77
C ARG A 171 4.04 -12.82 -5.33
N GLY A 172 3.46 -11.75 -4.79
CA GLY A 172 4.22 -10.61 -4.26
C GLY A 172 5.05 -10.96 -3.02
N ILE A 173 4.71 -12.06 -2.34
CA ILE A 173 5.53 -12.65 -1.28
C ILE A 173 5.86 -14.11 -1.60
N VAL A 174 7.07 -14.51 -1.23
CA VAL A 174 7.59 -15.86 -1.48
C VAL A 174 8.13 -16.46 -0.20
N GLU A 175 8.32 -17.77 -0.18
CA GLU A 175 8.98 -18.44 0.95
C GLU A 175 10.36 -17.86 1.19
N ALA A 176 10.68 -17.64 2.45
CA ALA A 176 11.94 -17.04 2.83
C ALA A 176 13.11 -18.00 2.47
N PRO A 177 14.18 -17.49 1.83
CA PRO A 177 15.30 -18.32 1.40
C PRO A 177 16.00 -18.99 2.58
N VAL A 178 16.42 -20.24 2.40
CA VAL A 178 17.05 -21.04 3.47
C VAL A 178 18.47 -20.57 3.85
N HIS A 179 19.12 -19.76 3.02
CA HIS A 179 20.54 -19.38 3.18
C HIS A 179 20.78 -17.95 3.69
N SER A 180 19.74 -17.22 4.10
CA SER A 180 19.94 -15.87 4.69
C SER A 180 20.51 -15.96 6.11
N ASN A 181 21.47 -15.07 6.39
CA ASN A 181 22.05 -14.92 7.73
C ASN A 181 21.13 -14.14 8.69
N LYS A 182 20.22 -13.31 8.17
CA LYS A 182 19.34 -12.44 8.99
C LYS A 182 18.03 -13.11 9.39
N LEU A 183 17.47 -13.96 8.52
CA LEU A 183 16.17 -14.59 8.74
C LEU A 183 16.07 -15.41 10.05
N PRO A 184 17.09 -16.16 10.50
CA PRO A 184 17.02 -16.87 11.78
C PRO A 184 16.77 -15.93 12.98
N ALA A 185 17.47 -14.79 13.00
CA ALA A 185 17.31 -13.81 14.06
C ALA A 185 15.94 -13.11 13.98
N MET A 186 15.45 -12.81 12.77
CA MET A 186 14.10 -12.25 12.55
C MET A 186 13.01 -13.21 13.03
N ARG A 187 13.15 -14.51 12.72
CA ARG A 187 12.21 -15.55 13.19
C ARG A 187 12.20 -15.65 14.72
N SER A 188 13.38 -15.63 15.35
CA SER A 188 13.51 -15.65 16.81
C SER A 188 12.83 -14.43 17.47
N ALA A 189 13.04 -13.24 16.92
CA ALA A 189 12.37 -12.03 17.39
C ALA A 189 10.85 -12.10 17.21
N ALA A 190 10.37 -12.62 16.07
CA ALA A 190 8.95 -12.85 15.82
C ALA A 190 8.33 -13.81 16.84
N HIS A 191 9.01 -14.91 17.16
CA HIS A 191 8.59 -15.86 18.20
C HIS A 191 8.50 -15.19 19.58
N THR A 192 9.46 -14.32 19.89
CA THR A 192 9.44 -13.52 21.13
C THR A 192 8.24 -12.57 21.16
N LEU A 193 7.89 -11.93 20.05
CA LEU A 193 6.71 -11.07 19.97
C LEU A 193 5.40 -11.87 20.12
N PHE A 194 5.30 -13.03 19.47
CA PHE A 194 4.15 -13.93 19.66
C PHE A 194 4.00 -14.34 21.12
N ALA A 195 5.10 -14.73 21.78
CA ALA A 195 5.09 -15.08 23.19
C ALA A 195 4.66 -13.88 24.05
N ALA A 196 5.21 -12.69 23.81
CA ALA A 196 4.89 -11.47 24.53
C ALA A 196 3.39 -11.10 24.43
N LEU A 197 2.81 -11.21 23.24
CA LEU A 197 1.38 -10.97 23.05
C LEU A 197 0.52 -12.05 23.74
N ALA A 198 0.95 -13.32 23.72
CA ALA A 198 0.23 -14.43 24.35
C ALA A 198 0.23 -14.34 25.88
N THR A 199 1.38 -13.97 26.47
CA THR A 199 1.55 -13.80 27.92
C THR A 199 1.21 -12.40 28.43
N ARG A 200 0.82 -11.50 27.52
CA ARG A 200 0.55 -10.08 27.79
C ARG A 200 1.77 -9.35 28.39
N ASP A 201 2.99 -9.74 28.01
CA ASP A 201 4.22 -9.03 28.34
C ASP A 201 4.36 -7.75 27.50
N LYS A 202 3.81 -6.66 28.03
CA LYS A 202 3.91 -5.33 27.44
C LYS A 202 5.36 -4.84 27.31
N ALA A 203 6.25 -5.21 28.22
CA ALA A 203 7.62 -4.72 28.21
C ALA A 203 8.39 -5.37 27.05
N ALA A 204 8.25 -6.68 26.85
CA ALA A 204 8.81 -7.38 25.70
C ALA A 204 8.23 -6.86 24.37
N PHE A 205 6.90 -6.63 24.32
CA PHE A 205 6.26 -6.03 23.14
C PHE A 205 6.91 -4.68 22.78
N LEU A 206 7.00 -3.75 23.74
CA LEU A 206 7.53 -2.41 23.47
C LEU A 206 9.00 -2.44 23.05
N ARG A 207 9.83 -3.30 23.64
CA ARG A 207 11.24 -3.45 23.24
C ARG A 207 11.41 -3.89 21.79
N LEU A 208 10.53 -4.76 21.30
CA LEU A 208 10.60 -5.30 19.94
C LEU A 208 9.93 -4.38 18.92
N SER A 209 8.79 -3.79 19.25
CA SER A 209 8.05 -2.95 18.31
C SER A 209 8.64 -1.55 18.16
N GLU A 210 9.37 -1.07 19.16
CA GLU A 210 9.90 0.30 19.22
C GLU A 210 11.33 0.31 19.81
N PRO A 211 12.31 -0.24 19.09
CA PRO A 211 13.62 -0.57 19.65
C PRO A 211 14.54 0.63 19.92
N ASP A 212 14.25 1.81 19.37
CA ASP A 212 15.05 3.03 19.51
C ASP A 212 14.78 3.86 20.76
N GLY A 213 13.88 3.43 21.65
CA GLY A 213 13.55 4.21 22.84
C GLY A 213 12.86 5.52 22.48
N ILE A 214 11.82 5.40 21.66
CA ILE A 214 10.88 6.44 21.22
C ILE A 214 10.49 7.53 22.24
N ALA A 215 10.21 8.72 21.67
CA ALA A 215 9.66 9.88 22.37
C ALA A 215 8.33 9.55 23.10
N PRO A 216 7.95 10.30 24.16
CA PRO A 216 6.78 9.97 24.99
C PRO A 216 5.46 9.76 24.23
N ARG A 217 5.26 10.46 23.10
CA ARG A 217 4.07 10.32 22.25
C ARG A 217 3.99 8.94 21.58
N GLN A 218 5.07 8.52 20.94
CA GLN A 218 5.16 7.20 20.32
C GLN A 218 5.00 6.09 21.36
N GLN A 219 5.51 6.27 22.59
CA GLN A 219 5.32 5.25 23.64
C GLN A 219 3.85 5.08 24.01
N LYS A 220 3.10 6.20 24.02
CA LYS A 220 1.66 6.18 24.23
C LYS A 220 0.94 5.45 23.09
N ASP A 221 1.37 5.65 21.84
CA ASP A 221 0.82 4.96 20.67
C ASP A 221 1.10 3.45 20.69
N ALA A 222 2.33 3.05 20.98
CA ALA A 222 2.71 1.65 21.09
C ALA A 222 1.97 0.95 22.24
N ARG A 223 1.81 1.61 23.39
CA ARG A 223 0.99 1.09 24.51
C ARG A 223 -0.48 0.93 24.11
N ARG A 224 -1.06 1.89 23.39
CA ARG A 224 -2.43 1.78 22.86
C ARG A 224 -2.56 0.66 21.83
N LYS A 225 -1.54 0.47 20.98
CA LYS A 225 -1.46 -0.62 20.02
C LYS A 225 -1.45 -1.97 20.74
N PHE A 226 -0.59 -2.13 21.75
CA PHE A 226 -0.57 -3.33 22.59
C PHE A 226 -1.95 -3.67 23.18
N THR A 227 -2.62 -2.71 23.83
CA THR A 227 -3.96 -2.93 24.40
C THR A 227 -4.98 -3.39 23.35
N ARG A 228 -4.93 -2.82 22.14
CA ARG A 228 -5.81 -3.22 21.02
C ARG A 228 -5.50 -4.62 20.52
N LEU A 229 -4.22 -4.97 20.41
CA LEU A 229 -3.77 -6.30 19.96
C LEU A 229 -4.18 -7.40 20.95
N ILE A 230 -4.20 -7.16 22.25
CA ILE A 230 -4.61 -8.20 23.22
C ILE A 230 -6.12 -8.21 23.53
N ALA A 231 -6.91 -7.37 22.85
CA ALA A 231 -8.35 -7.29 23.08
C ALA A 231 -9.06 -8.58 22.64
N PRO A 232 -10.17 -9.01 23.29
CA PRO A 232 -10.80 -10.32 23.03
C PRO A 232 -11.25 -10.61 21.58
N ARG A 233 -11.49 -9.56 20.79
CA ARG A 233 -11.93 -9.64 19.38
C ARG A 233 -10.79 -9.45 18.37
N SER A 234 -9.57 -9.27 18.84
CA SER A 234 -8.42 -9.12 17.94
C SER A 234 -7.99 -10.48 17.35
N ALA A 235 -7.26 -10.43 16.26
CA ALA A 235 -6.56 -11.59 15.70
C ALA A 235 -5.57 -12.25 16.67
N PHE A 236 -5.01 -11.48 17.61
CA PHE A 236 -4.02 -11.95 18.58
C PHE A 236 -4.63 -12.34 19.93
N ALA A 237 -5.96 -12.32 20.07
CA ALA A 237 -6.64 -12.76 21.29
C ALA A 237 -6.35 -14.24 21.61
N LYS A 238 -6.11 -15.04 20.57
CA LYS A 238 -5.69 -16.44 20.66
C LYS A 238 -4.54 -16.67 19.69
N ILE A 239 -3.32 -16.54 20.19
CA ILE A 239 -2.12 -16.82 19.40
C ILE A 239 -1.96 -18.33 19.29
N PRO A 240 -1.75 -18.86 18.07
CA PRO A 240 -1.51 -20.28 17.87
C PRO A 240 -0.27 -20.73 18.65
N ALA A 241 -0.36 -21.92 19.25
CA ALA A 241 0.76 -22.51 19.97
C ALA A 241 1.93 -22.78 19.01
N ALA A 242 3.15 -22.85 19.56
CA ALA A 242 4.38 -22.97 18.76
C ALA A 242 4.47 -24.25 17.90
N HIS A 243 3.64 -25.27 18.16
CA HIS A 243 3.59 -26.50 17.37
C HIS A 243 2.65 -26.40 16.14
N HIS A 244 1.88 -25.32 16.00
CA HIS A 244 1.08 -25.11 14.80
C HIS A 244 1.98 -24.83 13.60
N PRO A 245 1.54 -25.16 12.37
CA PRO A 245 2.29 -24.83 11.16
C PRO A 245 2.66 -23.35 11.08
N GLU A 246 3.91 -23.07 10.71
CA GLU A 246 4.46 -21.72 10.55
C GLU A 246 5.12 -21.61 9.17
N ARG A 247 4.92 -20.47 8.51
CA ARG A 247 5.64 -20.10 7.29
C ARG A 247 6.27 -18.73 7.48
N MET A 248 7.42 -18.54 6.82
CA MET A 248 8.13 -17.28 6.82
C MET A 248 8.21 -16.82 5.37
N PHE A 249 7.68 -15.64 5.11
CA PHE A 249 7.66 -15.04 3.78
C PHE A 249 8.60 -13.85 3.74
N VAL A 250 9.08 -13.54 2.55
CA VAL A 250 9.77 -12.28 2.23
C VAL A 250 9.07 -11.66 1.02
N GLU A 251 9.21 -10.35 0.87
CA GLU A 251 8.86 -9.70 -0.39
C GLU A 251 9.68 -10.33 -1.51
N ARG A 252 9.08 -10.49 -2.69
CA ARG A 252 9.84 -10.93 -3.85
C ARG A 252 10.82 -9.84 -4.22
N LEU A 253 12.10 -10.11 -4.00
CA LEU A 253 13.18 -9.22 -4.38
C LEU A 253 13.72 -9.60 -5.77
N ASP A 254 14.21 -8.60 -6.49
CA ASP A 254 15.01 -8.85 -7.68
C ASP A 254 16.30 -9.59 -7.31
N ALA A 255 16.85 -10.35 -8.26
CA ALA A 255 18.04 -11.20 -8.03
C ALA A 255 19.29 -10.44 -7.51
N ALA A 256 19.30 -9.11 -7.58
CA ALA A 256 20.37 -8.26 -7.05
C ALA A 256 20.34 -8.09 -5.52
N GLU A 257 19.20 -8.32 -4.86
CA GLU A 257 19.07 -8.23 -3.40
C GLU A 257 19.18 -9.62 -2.78
N ALA A 258 20.41 -10.03 -2.44
CA ALA A 258 20.70 -11.38 -1.97
C ALA A 258 20.24 -11.67 -0.52
N ASP A 259 19.95 -10.65 0.29
CA ASP A 259 19.59 -10.83 1.70
C ASP A 259 18.39 -9.95 2.11
N PRO A 260 17.23 -10.56 2.40
CA PRO A 260 16.02 -9.83 2.74
C PRO A 260 16.19 -8.96 4.01
N SER A 261 15.83 -7.69 3.91
CA SER A 261 15.82 -6.76 5.04
C SER A 261 14.53 -6.86 5.87
N GLN A 262 13.52 -7.58 5.37
CA GLN A 262 12.23 -7.77 6.00
C GLN A 262 11.73 -9.20 5.82
N ALA A 263 10.93 -9.67 6.78
CA ALA A 263 10.26 -10.94 6.72
C ALA A 263 8.89 -10.90 7.41
N ILE A 264 7.96 -11.69 6.90
CA ILE A 264 6.64 -11.91 7.50
C ILE A 264 6.63 -13.32 8.10
N VAL A 265 6.44 -13.43 9.40
CA VAL A 265 6.30 -14.73 10.08
C VAL A 265 4.83 -14.96 10.39
N CYS A 266 4.23 -15.97 9.77
CA CYS A 266 2.82 -16.30 9.92
C CYS A 266 2.63 -17.67 10.57
N ARG A 267 1.78 -17.74 11.60
CA ARG A 267 1.36 -19.00 12.24
C ARG A 267 -0.07 -19.35 11.88
N CYS A 268 -0.29 -20.59 11.53
CA CYS A 268 -1.62 -21.12 11.25
C CYS A 268 -2.46 -21.20 12.52
N ARG A 269 -3.70 -20.73 12.49
CA ARG A 269 -4.63 -20.84 13.63
C ARG A 269 -5.32 -22.19 13.75
N THR A 270 -5.27 -22.96 12.68
CA THR A 270 -5.79 -24.33 12.64
C THR A 270 -4.63 -25.32 12.55
N SER A 271 -4.94 -26.60 12.42
CA SER A 271 -3.93 -27.64 12.17
C SER A 271 -3.37 -27.59 10.75
N ASP A 272 -4.05 -26.92 9.80
CA ASP A 272 -3.62 -26.85 8.40
C ASP A 272 -4.08 -25.54 7.70
N CYS A 273 -3.12 -24.86 7.09
CA CYS A 273 -3.33 -23.63 6.31
C CYS A 273 -2.91 -23.79 4.85
N ALA A 274 -2.71 -25.01 4.35
CA ALA A 274 -2.44 -25.25 2.93
C ALA A 274 -3.48 -24.56 2.03
N GLY A 275 -3.02 -23.82 1.03
CA GLY A 275 -3.86 -23.05 0.11
C GLY A 275 -4.43 -21.76 0.71
N LYS A 276 -4.26 -21.54 2.02
CA LYS A 276 -4.84 -20.42 2.77
C LYS A 276 -3.81 -19.39 3.19
N TRP A 277 -2.52 -19.58 2.90
CA TRP A 277 -1.49 -18.61 3.25
C TRP A 277 -1.64 -17.31 2.44
N PRO A 278 -1.10 -16.17 2.92
CA PRO A 278 -1.11 -14.93 2.15
C PRO A 278 -0.26 -15.09 0.87
N VAL A 279 -0.67 -14.44 -0.22
CA VAL A 279 0.04 -14.46 -1.51
C VAL A 279 0.60 -13.09 -1.92
N VAL A 280 0.13 -12.04 -1.27
CA VAL A 280 0.63 -10.66 -1.39
C VAL A 280 0.83 -10.07 0.00
N MET A 281 1.74 -9.09 0.14
CA MET A 281 2.06 -8.45 1.42
C MET A 281 0.82 -7.98 2.18
N ARG A 282 -0.15 -7.40 1.46
CA ARG A 282 -1.39 -6.86 2.03
C ARG A 282 -2.28 -7.93 2.67
N ASP A 283 -2.21 -9.19 2.21
CA ASP A 283 -3.01 -10.27 2.80
C ASP A 283 -2.42 -10.75 4.14
N ALA A 284 -1.15 -10.45 4.44
CA ALA A 284 -0.57 -10.61 5.78
C ALA A 284 -1.07 -9.54 6.78
N ASP A 285 -2.31 -9.09 6.59
CA ASP A 285 -3.09 -8.30 7.52
C ASP A 285 -3.64 -9.24 8.63
N ASN A 286 -3.81 -8.74 9.85
CA ASN A 286 -4.30 -9.57 10.96
C ASN A 286 -5.77 -9.29 11.24
N LEU A 287 -6.63 -9.55 10.26
CA LEU A 287 -8.07 -9.55 10.53
C LEU A 287 -8.43 -10.75 11.43
N PRO A 288 -9.48 -10.63 12.26
CA PRO A 288 -9.88 -11.71 13.14
C PRO A 288 -10.27 -13.01 12.42
N ASP A 289 -10.80 -12.92 11.19
CA ASP A 289 -11.25 -14.04 10.36
C ASP A 289 -10.13 -14.75 9.58
N ARG A 290 -8.90 -14.23 9.60
CA ARG A 290 -7.76 -14.85 8.91
C ARG A 290 -7.47 -16.25 9.48
N PRO A 291 -7.15 -17.25 8.63
CA PRO A 291 -6.77 -18.59 9.07
C PRO A 291 -5.37 -18.63 9.69
N TYR A 292 -4.63 -17.51 9.63
CA TYR A 292 -3.31 -17.32 10.20
C TYR A 292 -3.26 -16.04 11.06
N VAL A 293 -2.11 -15.84 11.70
CA VAL A 293 -1.73 -14.57 12.32
C VAL A 293 -0.27 -14.31 11.97
N CYS A 294 0.05 -13.09 11.55
CA CYS A 294 1.35 -12.70 11.03
C CYS A 294 1.96 -11.55 11.84
N VAL A 295 3.28 -11.57 11.96
CA VAL A 295 4.08 -10.44 12.45
C VAL A 295 5.14 -10.12 11.41
N HIS A 296 5.52 -8.84 11.32
CA HIS A 296 6.52 -8.35 10.37
C HIS A 296 7.80 -8.07 11.15
N ALA A 297 8.90 -8.68 10.75
CA ALA A 297 10.22 -8.46 11.32
C ALA A 297 11.10 -7.77 10.28
N ASN A 298 11.80 -6.71 10.67
CA ASN A 298 12.62 -5.92 9.78
C ASN A 298 13.93 -5.49 10.44
N ASP A 299 14.95 -5.31 9.61
CA ASP A 299 16.24 -4.74 9.99
C ASP A 299 16.05 -3.21 10.17
N TYR A 300 16.00 -2.74 11.41
CA TYR A 300 15.69 -1.36 11.76
C TYR A 300 16.97 -0.59 12.05
N LEU A 301 17.17 0.51 11.30
CA LEU A 301 18.30 1.41 11.52
C LEU A 301 18.00 2.37 12.69
N LEU A 302 18.79 2.29 13.77
CA LEU A 302 18.64 3.15 14.96
C LEU A 302 19.02 4.63 14.74
N GLY A 303 19.46 4.98 13.54
CA GLY A 303 19.87 6.32 13.11
C GLY A 303 21.17 6.30 12.29
N PRO A 304 21.57 7.45 11.70
CA PRO A 304 22.80 7.53 10.92
C PRO A 304 24.03 7.12 11.76
N GLY A 305 24.84 6.19 11.24
CA GLY A 305 26.07 5.73 11.87
C GLY A 305 25.88 4.83 13.09
N ARG A 306 24.67 4.29 13.31
CA ARG A 306 24.36 3.34 14.40
C ARG A 306 24.13 1.93 13.86
N ASP A 307 24.29 0.95 14.74
CA ASP A 307 23.95 -0.45 14.45
C ASP A 307 22.48 -0.61 14.08
N THR A 308 22.18 -1.66 13.33
CA THR A 308 20.81 -2.09 13.08
C THR A 308 20.35 -3.07 14.16
N VAL A 309 19.05 -3.05 14.44
CA VAL A 309 18.40 -3.96 15.37
C VAL A 309 17.16 -4.55 14.72
N ILE A 310 16.75 -5.73 15.16
CA ILE A 310 15.53 -6.34 14.63
C ILE A 310 14.33 -5.71 15.34
N GLN A 311 13.52 -5.00 14.56
CA GLN A 311 12.19 -4.56 14.97
C GLN A 311 11.18 -5.62 14.57
N VAL A 312 10.18 -5.85 15.41
CA VAL A 312 9.04 -6.70 15.07
C VAL A 312 7.74 -5.97 15.34
N THR A 313 6.91 -5.87 14.32
CA THR A 313 5.61 -5.20 14.39
C THR A 313 4.47 -6.20 14.20
N ALA A 314 3.41 -6.01 14.99
CA ALA A 314 2.14 -6.71 14.85
C ALA A 314 1.07 -5.67 14.52
N GLU A 315 0.54 -5.67 13.30
CA GLU A 315 -0.54 -4.76 12.93
C GLU A 315 -1.90 -5.38 13.24
N GLN A 316 -2.86 -4.60 13.72
CA GLN A 316 -4.25 -5.00 13.73
C GLN A 316 -4.92 -4.44 12.49
N ALA A 317 -5.53 -5.32 11.70
CA ALA A 317 -6.38 -4.90 10.60
C ALA A 317 -7.83 -4.79 11.06
N LEU A 318 -8.47 -3.66 10.76
CA LEU A 318 -9.89 -3.43 10.98
C LEU A 318 -10.71 -3.71 9.72
N ASP A 319 -10.12 -3.41 8.57
CA ASP A 319 -10.66 -3.61 7.24
C ASP A 319 -9.59 -4.34 6.39
N GLY A 320 -9.98 -4.91 5.27
CA GLY A 320 -9.10 -5.61 4.32
C GLY A 320 -9.92 -6.42 3.32
N PHE A 321 -9.34 -7.43 2.69
CA PHE A 321 -10.07 -8.38 1.85
C PHE A 321 -10.77 -9.48 2.67
N ALA A 322 -11.92 -9.96 2.19
CA ALA A 322 -12.61 -11.10 2.79
C ALA A 322 -11.80 -12.38 2.59
N GLU A 323 -11.88 -13.31 3.55
CA GLU A 323 -11.47 -14.69 3.31
C GLU A 323 -12.38 -15.34 2.26
N PRO A 324 -11.82 -16.16 1.34
CA PRO A 324 -12.64 -17.04 0.53
C PRO A 324 -13.48 -17.93 1.44
N LEU A 325 -14.78 -18.01 1.18
CA LEU A 325 -15.63 -18.95 1.90
C LEU A 325 -15.06 -20.34 1.70
N SER A 326 -14.67 -21.00 2.79
CA SER A 326 -14.33 -22.42 2.77
C SER A 326 -15.61 -23.21 2.56
N TYR A 327 -16.14 -23.21 1.34
CA TYR A 327 -17.15 -24.17 0.95
C TYR A 327 -16.44 -25.51 0.72
N PRO A 328 -16.83 -26.62 1.38
CA PRO A 328 -16.85 -27.86 0.63
C PRO A 328 -17.87 -27.64 -0.48
N ALA A 329 -17.50 -27.92 -1.73
CA ALA A 329 -18.48 -28.06 -2.79
C ALA A 329 -19.64 -28.90 -2.23
N ARG A 330 -20.87 -28.36 -2.21
CA ARG A 330 -22.04 -29.20 -2.04
C ARG A 330 -21.93 -30.24 -3.15
N LYS A 331 -21.72 -31.50 -2.78
CA LYS A 331 -22.04 -32.60 -3.66
C LYS A 331 -23.55 -32.50 -3.87
N ASP A 332 -23.94 -32.28 -5.11
CA ASP A 332 -25.28 -32.62 -5.60
C ASP A 332 -25.58 -34.09 -5.28
#